data_AF-A0A8J6JB55-F1
#
_entry.id   AF-A0A8J6JB55-F1
#
_cell.length_a   1.000
_cell.length_b   1.000
_cell.length_c   1.000
_cell.angle_alpha   90.00
_cell.angle_beta   90.00
_cell.angle_gamma   90.00
#
_symmetry.space_group_name_H-M   'P 1'
#
loop_
_entity.id
_entity.type
_entity.pdbx_description
1 polymer ?
#
loop_
_entity_poly.entity_id
_entity_poly.type
_entity_poly.pdbx_seq_one_letter_code
_entity_poly.pdbx_strand_id
1 'polypeptide(L)'
;MEANLIDRDVAEDYFGCSDWEILAKETLREVPLVDAVPVVRCINCKYKGVLWRETICDHPNGMLHKVKPDDFCSYGKRKEAKHEVN
;
A
#
# COMPACT_ATOMS: atom_id res chain seq x y z
N MET A 1 3.26 -10.42 -9.53
CA MET A 1 4.45 -9.60 -9.24
C MET A 1 3.99 -8.55 -8.25
N GLU A 2 4.50 -8.56 -7.01
CA GLU A 2 4.21 -7.45 -6.07
C GLU A 2 4.97 -6.23 -6.58
N ALA A 3 4.26 -5.15 -6.91
CA ALA A 3 4.89 -3.91 -7.30
C ALA A 3 5.38 -3.19 -6.04
N ASN A 4 6.70 -3.04 -5.91
CA ASN A 4 7.28 -2.15 -4.92
C ASN A 4 7.16 -0.72 -5.46
N LEU A 5 6.44 0.13 -4.73
CA LEU A 5 6.27 1.54 -5.11
C LEU A 5 7.57 2.30 -4.79
N ILE A 6 8.05 3.07 -5.75
CA ILE A 6 9.18 3.99 -5.58
C ILE A 6 8.59 5.39 -5.54
N ASP A 7 8.83 6.10 -4.45
CA ASP A 7 8.58 7.53 -4.40
C ASP A 7 9.66 8.23 -5.24
N ARG A 8 9.24 8.88 -6.34
CA ARG A 8 10.16 9.46 -7.31
C ARG A 8 10.99 10.58 -6.68
N ASP A 9 10.36 11.42 -5.87
CA ASP A 9 11.01 12.60 -5.31
C ASP A 9 12.06 12.16 -4.28
N VAL A 10 11.73 11.16 -3.46
CA VAL A 10 12.69 10.52 -2.55
C VAL A 10 13.81 9.81 -3.32
N ALA A 11 13.50 9.13 -4.42
CA ALA A 11 14.50 8.45 -5.24
C ALA A 11 15.48 9.44 -5.90
N GLU A 12 15.02 10.63 -6.29
CA GLU A 12 15.86 11.64 -6.93
C GLU A 12 16.96 12.15 -6.00
N ASP A 13 16.68 12.25 -4.71
CA ASP A 13 17.61 12.70 -3.66
C ASP A 13 18.79 11.74 -3.43
N TYR A 14 18.67 10.46 -3.84
CA TYR A 14 19.78 9.49 -3.72
C TYR A 14 20.88 9.71 -4.76
N PHE A 15 20.58 10.42 -5.85
CA PHE A 15 21.52 10.61 -6.94
C PHE A 15 22.37 11.87 -6.71
N GLY A 16 23.69 11.75 -6.87
CA GLY A 16 24.64 12.86 -6.80
C GLY A 16 24.67 13.75 -8.05
N CYS A 17 25.87 14.12 -8.47
CA CYS A 17 26.13 15.08 -9.55
C CYS A 17 27.11 14.60 -10.63
N SER A 18 27.51 13.33 -10.60
CA SER A 18 28.28 12.78 -11.71
C SER A 18 27.42 12.65 -12.97
N ASP A 19 28.06 12.62 -14.15
CA ASP A 19 27.36 12.57 -15.44
C ASP A 19 26.34 11.41 -15.52
N TRP A 20 26.67 10.26 -14.94
CA TRP A 20 25.77 9.10 -14.92
C TRP A 20 24.54 9.32 -14.01
N GLU A 21 24.72 10.04 -12.90
CA GLU A 21 23.64 10.37 -11.95
C GLU A 21 22.71 11.44 -12.53
N ILE A 22 23.26 12.41 -13.26
CA ILE A 22 22.46 13.41 -13.97
C ILE A 22 21.56 12.73 -15.01
N LEU A 23 22.12 11.82 -15.82
CA LEU A 23 21.35 11.06 -16.80
C LEU A 23 20.27 10.18 -16.14
N ALA A 24 20.57 9.58 -14.98
CA ALA A 24 19.60 8.81 -14.22
C ALA A 24 18.43 9.67 -13.72
N LYS A 25 18.70 10.89 -13.23
CA LYS A 25 17.66 11.86 -12.82
C LYS A 25 16.77 12.26 -13.99
N GLU A 26 17.36 12.56 -15.15
CA GLU A 26 16.60 12.90 -16.36
C GLU A 26 15.69 11.75 -16.78
N THR A 27 16.25 10.53 -16.83
CA THR A 27 15.47 9.32 -17.14
C THR A 27 14.32 9.14 -16.15
N LEU A 28 14.56 9.30 -14.85
CA LEU A 28 13.55 9.15 -13.81
C LEU A 28 12.41 10.19 -13.92
N ARG A 29 12.72 11.42 -14.34
CA ARG A 29 11.73 12.49 -14.55
C ARG A 29 10.86 12.27 -15.79
N GLU A 30 11.37 11.56 -16.79
CA GLU A 30 10.62 11.21 -18.02
C GLU A 30 9.69 10.00 -17.84
N VAL A 31 9.92 9.15 -16.84
CA VAL A 31 9.06 8.00 -16.56
C VAL A 31 7.66 8.47 -16.13
N PRO A 32 6.57 7.98 -16.78
CA PRO A 32 5.21 8.30 -16.37
C PRO A 32 4.93 7.90 -14.93
N LEU A 33 4.39 8.84 -14.15
CA LEU A 33 3.95 8.57 -12.80
C LEU A 33 2.60 7.84 -12.80
N VAL A 34 2.48 6.86 -11.92
CA VAL A 34 1.22 6.20 -11.60
C VAL A 34 0.83 6.63 -10.18
N ASP A 35 -0.41 7.10 -10.02
CA ASP A 35 -0.98 7.30 -8.69
C ASP A 35 -1.25 5.92 -8.06
N ALA A 36 -0.36 5.50 -7.17
CA ALA A 36 -0.41 4.20 -6.55
C ALA A 36 -0.68 4.32 -5.05
N VAL A 37 -1.80 3.76 -4.62
CA VAL A 37 -2.18 3.70 -3.20
C VAL A 37 -1.92 2.28 -2.69
N PRO A 38 -1.18 2.09 -1.58
CA PRO A 38 -1.00 0.78 -0.99
C PRO A 38 -2.34 0.25 -0.50
N VAL A 39 -2.78 -0.89 -1.03
CA VAL A 39 -4.01 -1.55 -0.61
C VAL A 39 -3.73 -2.63 0.44
N VAL A 40 -4.65 -2.79 1.38
CA VAL A 40 -4.57 -3.84 2.41
C VAL A 40 -5.64 -4.89 2.09
N ARG A 41 -5.24 -6.17 2.05
CA ARG A 41 -6.22 -7.27 2.00
C ARG A 41 -7.13 -7.18 3.20
N CYS A 42 -8.45 -7.28 2.99
CA CYS A 42 -9.42 -7.06 4.06
C CYS A 42 -9.19 -8.00 5.26
N ILE A 43 -8.70 -9.22 5.03
CA ILE A 43 -8.29 -10.16 6.10
C ILE A 43 -7.22 -9.62 7.05
N ASN A 44 -6.32 -8.75 6.56
CA ASN A 44 -5.24 -8.11 7.30
C ASN A 44 -5.60 -6.68 7.77
N CYS A 45 -6.81 -6.23 7.45
CA CYS A 45 -7.30 -4.90 7.82
C CYS A 45 -7.76 -4.85 9.28
N LYS A 46 -7.62 -3.69 9.93
CA LYS A 46 -8.17 -3.43 11.27
C LYS A 46 -9.70 -3.51 11.31
N TYR A 47 -10.36 -3.28 10.18
CA TYR A 47 -11.82 -3.39 10.03
C TYR A 47 -12.28 -4.81 9.68
N LYS A 48 -11.41 -5.82 9.82
CA LYS A 48 -11.80 -7.22 9.62
C LYS A 48 -12.76 -7.66 10.72
N GLY A 49 -13.98 -8.04 10.33
CA GLY A 49 -14.99 -8.61 11.20
C GLY A 49 -15.22 -10.10 10.96
N VAL A 50 -16.02 -10.71 11.84
CA VAL A 50 -16.56 -12.07 11.65
C VAL A 50 -18.01 -12.08 12.09
N LEU A 51 -18.90 -12.53 11.20
CA LEU A 51 -20.32 -12.72 11.47
C LEU A 51 -20.74 -14.09 10.94
N TRP A 52 -21.47 -14.89 11.72
CA TRP A 52 -21.92 -16.23 11.33
C TRP A 52 -20.81 -17.15 10.76
N ARG A 53 -19.59 -17.07 11.32
CA ARG A 53 -18.36 -17.77 10.86
C ARG A 53 -17.85 -17.33 9.47
N GLU A 54 -18.34 -16.22 8.94
CA GLU A 54 -17.87 -15.63 7.70
C GLU A 54 -17.07 -14.36 7.97
N THR A 55 -16.04 -14.09 7.15
CA THR A 55 -15.28 -12.84 7.21
C THR A 55 -16.11 -11.73 6.58
N ILE A 56 -16.22 -10.60 7.27
CA ILE A 56 -16.91 -9.40 6.80
C ILE A 56 -16.02 -8.16 6.98
N CYS A 57 -16.44 -7.04 6.41
CA CYS A 57 -15.81 -5.74 6.62
C CYS A 57 -16.67 -4.91 7.59
N ASP A 58 -16.13 -4.54 8.74
CA ASP A 58 -16.81 -3.74 9.78
C ASP A 58 -16.70 -2.22 9.54
N HIS A 59 -16.06 -1.80 8.45
CA HIS A 59 -16.03 -0.38 8.10
C HIS A 59 -17.45 0.09 7.74
N PRO A 60 -17.94 1.24 8.23
CA PRO A 60 -19.30 1.72 7.95
C PRO A 60 -19.62 1.85 6.45
N ASN A 61 -18.60 2.17 5.65
CA ASN A 61 -18.68 2.26 4.19
C ASN A 61 -17.98 1.06 3.51
N GLY A 62 -17.85 -0.06 4.21
CA GLY A 62 -17.16 -1.27 3.76
C GLY A 62 -17.99 -2.10 2.79
N MET A 63 -17.45 -3.26 2.41
CA MET A 63 -18.21 -4.22 1.60
C MET A 63 -19.38 -4.79 2.38
N LEU A 64 -20.56 -4.81 1.75
CA LEU A 64 -21.79 -5.37 2.33
C LEU A 64 -21.87 -6.90 2.20
N HIS A 65 -21.01 -7.49 1.37
CA HIS A 65 -20.95 -8.93 1.14
C HIS A 65 -19.81 -9.57 1.94
N LYS A 66 -19.86 -10.90 2.02
CA LYS A 66 -18.76 -11.70 2.56
C LYS A 66 -17.44 -11.34 1.87
N VAL A 67 -16.44 -11.09 2.69
CA VAL A 67 -15.06 -10.83 2.28
C VAL A 67 -14.40 -12.14 1.85
N LYS A 68 -13.85 -12.16 0.64
CA LYS A 68 -12.96 -13.22 0.17
C LYS A 68 -11.52 -12.97 0.65
N PRO A 69 -10.69 -14.03 0.76
CA PRO A 69 -9.31 -13.89 1.22
C PRO A 69 -8.46 -12.93 0.38
N ASP A 70 -8.79 -12.79 -0.91
CA ASP A 70 -8.07 -11.97 -1.87
C ASP A 70 -8.65 -10.55 -2.04
N ASP A 71 -9.79 -10.24 -1.41
CA ASP A 71 -10.40 -8.91 -1.52
C ASP A 71 -9.54 -7.84 -0.85
N PHE A 72 -9.38 -6.71 -1.55
CA PHE A 72 -8.71 -5.52 -1.04
C PHE A 72 -9.73 -4.55 -0.42
N CYS A 73 -9.33 -3.89 0.65
CA CYS A 73 -10.15 -2.88 1.33
C CYS A 73 -9.64 -1.48 0.98
N SER A 74 -10.47 -0.67 0.32
CA SER A 74 -10.15 0.74 -0.01
C SER A 74 -9.96 1.64 1.22
N TYR A 75 -10.53 1.24 2.36
CA TYR A 75 -10.34 1.89 3.67
C TYR A 75 -9.31 1.15 4.52
N GLY A 76 -8.57 0.23 3.90
CA GLY A 76 -7.69 -0.72 4.55
C GLY A 76 -6.61 -0.03 5.38
N LYS A 77 -6.65 -0.19 6.70
CA LYS A 77 -5.52 0.15 7.58
C LYS A 77 -5.00 -1.14 8.19
N ARG A 78 -3.69 -1.37 8.13
CA ARG A 78 -3.08 -2.55 8.78
C ARG A 78 -3.41 -2.53 10.26
N LYS A 79 -3.60 -3.71 10.86
CA LYS A 79 -3.65 -3.83 12.32
C LYS A 79 -2.31 -3.33 12.85
N GLU A 80 -2.33 -2.36 13.75
CA GLU A 80 -1.11 -1.93 14.44
C GLU A 80 -0.52 -3.14 15.16
N ALA A 81 0.77 -3.38 14.97
CA ALA A 81 1.48 -4.35 15.80
C ALA A 81 1.45 -3.77 17.23
N LYS A 82 1.03 -4.57 18.21
CA LYS A 82 1.29 -4.23 19.60
C LYS A 82 2.81 -4.24 19.78
N HIS A 83 3.45 -3.08 19.69
CA HIS A 83 4.81 -2.94 20.17
C HIS A 83 4.75 -3.02 21.70
N GLU A 84 4.92 -4.23 22.24
CA GLU A 84 5.34 -4.40 23.63
C GLU A 84 6.78 -3.88 23.70
N VAL A 85 6.93 -2.64 24.15
CA VAL A 85 8.21 -2.12 24.61
C VAL A 85 8.47 -2.78 25.96
N ASN A 86 9.27 -3.85 25.95
CA ASN A 86 9.92 -4.37 27.16
C ASN A 86 11.10 -3.48 27.54
#